data_AF-A3LUZ7-F1
#
_entry.id   AF-A3LUZ7-F1
#
_cell.length_a   1.000
_cell.length_b   1.000
_cell.length_c   1.000
_cell.angle_alpha   90.00
_cell.angle_beta   90.00
_cell.angle_gamma   90.00
#
_symmetry.space_group_name_H-M   'P 1'
#
loop_
_entity.id
_entity.type
_entity.pdbx_description
1 polymer ?
#
loop_
_entity_poly.entity_id
_entity_poly.type
_entity_poly.pdbx_seq_one_letter_code
_entity_poly.pdbx_strand_id
1 'polypeptide(L)'
;MDATFGQYPAFSVETSDEDNDVALYLQSVRREAEEDSCVHFVERHEVEATKENSDIDKAIDSKISTTESHPLDQWSEDLLTRFESLKQQLQTLQTEIHSSVPSDFEVPDTANQWRKFVFEHEPPSIVYFYKNIERATVIKLLVYFTKWLTLSSSAVLSRWIWIALIRIDNLLDPNECSVIRDLAKKASKLSSKDVDNATPASKYTINMILVLVRNYYGQRDLLDAKYL
;
A
#
# COMPACT_ATOMS: atom_id res chain seq x y z
N MET A 1 18.46 -4.96 -34.09
CA MET A 1 17.05 -4.52 -34.07
C MET A 1 16.84 -3.78 -35.36
N ASP A 2 15.78 -4.07 -36.11
CA ASP A 2 15.46 -3.34 -37.33
C ASP A 2 15.06 -1.91 -36.99
N ALA A 3 15.73 -0.92 -37.59
CA ALA A 3 15.49 0.49 -37.29
C ALA A 3 14.14 1.00 -37.82
N THR A 4 13.59 0.34 -38.85
CA THR A 4 12.33 0.72 -39.49
C THR A 4 11.15 0.04 -38.80
N PHE A 5 11.30 -1.23 -38.44
CA PHE A 5 10.19 -2.05 -37.89
C PHE A 5 10.28 -2.32 -36.38
N GLY A 6 11.35 -1.92 -35.71
CA GLY A 6 11.52 -2.04 -34.26
C GLY A 6 11.58 -3.49 -33.73
N GLN A 7 11.74 -4.47 -34.62
CA GLN A 7 11.78 -5.90 -34.29
C GLN A 7 13.04 -6.55 -34.88
N TYR A 8 13.43 -7.73 -34.40
CA TYR A 8 14.50 -8.51 -35.04
C TYR A 8 13.89 -9.38 -36.15
N PRO A 9 14.46 -9.39 -37.36
CA PRO A 9 13.97 -10.24 -38.44
C PRO A 9 14.16 -11.72 -38.07
N ALA A 10 13.10 -12.50 -38.20
CA ALA A 10 13.12 -13.94 -37.95
C ALA A 10 13.75 -14.75 -39.08
N PHE A 11 13.77 -14.18 -40.30
CA PHE A 11 14.32 -14.80 -41.50
C PHE A 11 15.43 -13.92 -42.09
N SER A 12 16.48 -14.56 -42.63
CA SER A 12 17.50 -13.84 -43.40
C SER A 12 16.92 -13.42 -44.74
N VAL A 13 17.15 -12.16 -45.12
CA VAL A 13 16.79 -11.62 -46.44
C VAL A 13 18.01 -11.63 -47.38
N GLU A 14 19.15 -12.14 -46.91
CA GLU A 14 20.34 -12.31 -47.74
C GLU A 14 20.13 -13.46 -48.73
N THR A 15 20.34 -13.19 -50.02
CA THR A 15 20.23 -14.19 -51.09
C THR A 15 21.36 -15.20 -50.93
N SER A 16 21.05 -16.38 -50.41
CA SER A 16 21.88 -17.57 -50.59
C SER A 16 21.38 -18.31 -51.85
N ASP A 17 22.32 -18.86 -52.62
CA ASP A 17 22.07 -19.41 -53.97
C ASP A 17 21.04 -20.56 -54.02
N GLU A 18 20.63 -21.10 -52.87
CA GLU A 18 19.77 -22.29 -52.77
C GLU A 18 18.25 -21.97 -52.65
N ASP A 19 17.85 -20.77 -52.22
CA ASP A 19 16.43 -20.39 -52.00
C ASP A 19 16.10 -18.96 -52.52
N ASN A 20 16.53 -18.67 -53.76
CA ASN A 20 16.41 -17.35 -54.37
C ASN A 20 14.96 -16.84 -54.43
N ASP A 21 13.99 -17.70 -54.73
CA ASP A 21 12.58 -17.28 -54.88
C ASP A 21 11.96 -16.80 -53.56
N VAL A 22 12.31 -17.45 -52.44
CA VAL A 22 11.83 -17.08 -51.10
C VAL A 22 12.47 -15.77 -50.64
N ALA A 23 13.78 -15.61 -50.87
CA ALA A 23 14.49 -14.38 -50.55
C ALA A 23 13.95 -13.17 -51.35
N LEU A 24 13.69 -13.36 -52.65
CA LEU A 24 13.09 -12.34 -53.52
C LEU A 24 11.68 -11.97 -53.07
N TYR A 25 10.87 -12.95 -52.65
CA TYR A 25 9.53 -12.69 -52.10
C TYR A 25 9.59 -11.91 -50.78
N LEU A 26 10.47 -12.29 -49.84
CA LEU A 26 10.63 -11.55 -48.58
C LEU A 26 11.12 -10.12 -48.82
N GLN A 27 11.98 -9.92 -49.82
CA GLN A 27 12.44 -8.59 -50.22
C GLN A 27 11.31 -7.76 -50.86
N SER A 28 10.40 -8.37 -51.62
CA SER A 28 9.24 -7.65 -52.17
C SER A 28 8.23 -7.28 -51.10
N VAL A 29 7.92 -8.19 -50.16
CA VAL A 29 7.01 -7.92 -49.03
C VAL A 29 7.58 -6.83 -48.12
N ARG A 30 8.90 -6.84 -47.90
CA ARG A 30 9.55 -5.79 -47.12
C ARG A 30 9.41 -4.41 -47.76
N ARG A 31 9.58 -4.34 -49.09
CA ARG A 31 9.39 -3.09 -49.85
C ARG A 31 7.95 -2.59 -49.78
N GLU A 32 6.98 -3.50 -49.96
CA GLU A 32 5.56 -3.19 -49.82
C GLU A 32 5.21 -2.63 -48.43
N ALA A 33 5.75 -3.25 -47.37
CA ALA A 33 5.54 -2.78 -46.00
C ALA A 33 6.29 -1.48 -45.65
N GLU A 34 7.41 -1.19 -46.31
CA GLU A 34 8.12 0.11 -46.18
C GLU A 34 7.38 1.24 -46.90
N GLU A 35 6.56 0.92 -47.92
CA GLU A 35 5.74 1.86 -48.67
C GLU A 35 4.39 2.16 -47.97
N ASP A 36 3.93 1.29 -47.07
CA ASP A 36 2.70 1.48 -46.29
C ASP A 36 2.96 2.17 -44.93
N SER A 37 1.89 2.67 -44.29
CA SER A 37 1.99 3.25 -42.95
C SER A 37 2.14 2.16 -41.89
N CYS A 38 3.05 2.34 -40.94
CA CYS A 38 3.21 1.42 -39.81
C CYS A 38 2.01 1.40 -38.85
N VAL A 39 1.20 2.47 -38.87
CA VAL A 39 0.00 2.61 -38.04
C VAL A 39 -1.12 3.20 -38.88
N HIS A 40 -2.30 2.56 -38.82
CA HIS A 40 -3.53 3.08 -39.40
C HIS A 40 -4.55 3.35 -38.29
N PHE A 41 -5.03 4.58 -38.22
CA PHE A 41 -6.15 4.94 -37.37
C PHE A 41 -7.44 4.87 -38.18
N VAL A 42 -8.37 4.03 -37.74
CA VAL A 42 -9.68 3.88 -38.39
C VAL A 42 -10.75 4.41 -37.45
N GLU A 43 -11.41 5.50 -37.86
CA GLU A 43 -12.63 5.96 -37.20
C GLU A 43 -13.73 4.92 -37.45
N ARG A 44 -14.21 4.30 -36.38
CA ARG A 44 -15.40 3.44 -36.46
C ARG A 44 -16.62 4.36 -36.47
N HIS A 45 -17.38 4.34 -37.56
CA HIS A 45 -18.75 4.86 -37.52
C HIS A 45 -19.51 4.13 -36.42
N GLU A 46 -20.18 4.90 -35.56
CA GLU A 46 -20.96 4.41 -34.42
C GLU A 46 -22.06 3.43 -34.87
N VAL A 47 -21.71 2.16 -35.03
CA VAL A 47 -22.68 1.08 -34.90
C VAL A 47 -22.91 0.96 -33.41
N GLU A 48 -24.15 1.27 -32.99
CA GLU A 48 -24.65 1.25 -31.60
C GLU A 48 -23.95 0.17 -30.76
N ALA A 49 -22.85 0.57 -30.11
CA ALA A 49 -22.14 -0.28 -29.20
C ALA A 49 -22.99 -0.36 -27.94
N THR A 50 -23.52 -1.55 -27.68
CA THR A 50 -24.04 -1.93 -26.36
C THR A 50 -23.05 -1.48 -25.30
N LYS A 51 -23.51 -0.53 -24.48
CA LYS A 51 -22.78 0.09 -23.37
C LYS A 51 -22.46 -0.93 -22.27
N GLU A 52 -21.44 -1.75 -22.44
CA GLU A 52 -21.01 -2.66 -21.37
C GLU A 52 -19.56 -2.49 -20.88
N ASN A 53 -18.78 -1.54 -21.39
CA ASN A 53 -17.39 -1.36 -20.93
C ASN A 53 -16.93 0.10 -20.68
N SER A 54 -17.84 1.07 -20.50
CA SER A 54 -17.45 2.47 -20.25
C SER A 54 -17.17 2.84 -18.79
N ASP A 55 -17.29 1.88 -17.86
CA ASP A 55 -17.18 2.18 -16.42
C ASP A 55 -15.74 2.07 -15.87
N ILE A 56 -14.79 1.55 -16.66
CA ILE A 56 -13.40 1.41 -16.22
C ILE A 56 -12.60 2.70 -16.48
N ASP A 57 -12.76 3.35 -17.63
CA ASP A 57 -11.95 4.53 -17.98
C ASP A 57 -12.43 5.83 -17.33
N LYS A 58 -13.73 5.97 -17.06
CA LYS A 58 -14.26 7.15 -16.34
C LYS A 58 -13.85 7.19 -14.86
N ALA A 59 -13.48 6.06 -14.27
CA ALA A 59 -13.02 5.99 -12.89
C ALA A 59 -11.55 6.41 -12.70
N ILE A 60 -10.76 6.42 -13.79
CA ILE A 60 -9.33 6.76 -13.75
C ILE A 60 -9.13 8.28 -13.91
N ASP A 61 -9.85 8.93 -14.82
CA ASP A 61 -9.69 10.37 -15.07
C ASP A 61 -10.37 11.29 -14.04
N SER A 62 -11.40 10.82 -13.32
CA SER A 62 -12.08 11.65 -12.32
C SER A 62 -11.36 11.72 -10.96
N LYS A 63 -10.23 11.01 -10.79
CA LYS A 63 -9.50 10.90 -9.52
C LYS A 63 -8.09 11.49 -9.52
N ILE A 64 -7.67 12.10 -10.63
CA ILE A 64 -6.54 13.03 -10.63
C ILE A 64 -7.09 14.40 -10.19
N SER A 65 -7.68 14.43 -8.98
CA SER A 65 -7.89 15.70 -8.30
C SER A 65 -6.52 16.16 -7.85
N THR A 66 -6.05 17.21 -8.51
CA THR A 66 -4.98 18.12 -8.09
C THR A 66 -4.64 17.94 -6.61
N THR A 67 -3.42 17.48 -6.35
CA THR A 67 -2.81 17.39 -5.02
C THR A 67 -2.78 18.78 -4.40
N GLU A 68 -3.91 19.23 -3.85
CA GLU A 68 -3.91 20.33 -2.90
C GLU A 68 -3.18 19.80 -1.66
N SER A 69 -1.94 20.26 -1.50
CA SER A 69 -1.16 20.11 -0.28
C SER A 69 -1.87 20.90 0.82
N HIS A 70 -2.96 20.34 1.34
CA HIS A 70 -3.59 20.88 2.54
C HIS A 70 -2.53 20.79 3.65
N PRO A 71 -2.21 21.90 4.34
CA PRO A 71 -1.26 21.88 5.43
C PRO A 71 -1.68 20.83 6.45
N LEU A 72 -0.72 19.99 6.88
CA LEU A 72 -0.92 19.11 8.02
C LEU A 72 -1.28 19.98 9.24
N ASP A 73 -2.30 19.58 10.01
CA ASP A 73 -2.55 20.24 11.29
C ASP A 73 -1.34 20.02 12.22
N GLN A 74 -1.07 20.98 13.10
CA GLN A 74 0.10 20.99 13.99
C GLN A 74 0.20 19.69 14.79
N TRP A 75 -0.95 19.16 15.23
CA TRP A 75 -1.02 17.89 15.93
C TRP A 75 -0.48 16.70 15.11
N SER A 76 -0.75 16.68 13.81
CA SER A 76 -0.33 15.60 12.92
C SER A 76 1.18 15.66 12.62
N GLU A 77 1.75 16.85 12.52
CA GLU A 77 3.20 17.05 12.38
C GLU A 77 3.95 16.60 13.65
N ASP A 78 3.44 17.00 14.83
CA ASP A 78 3.99 16.58 16.13
C ASP A 78 3.94 15.04 16.29
N LEU A 79 2.83 14.43 15.87
CA LEU A 79 2.64 12.98 15.91
C LEU A 79 3.66 12.26 15.02
N LEU A 80 3.83 12.71 13.77
CA LEU A 80 4.80 12.13 12.83
C LEU A 80 6.23 12.29 13.33
N THR A 81 6.59 13.48 13.80
CA THR A 81 7.91 13.77 14.36
C THR A 81 8.22 12.85 15.55
N ARG A 82 7.26 12.68 16.46
CA ARG A 82 7.40 11.77 17.60
C ARG A 82 7.53 10.32 17.17
N PHE A 83 6.76 9.90 16.17
CA PHE A 83 6.78 8.54 15.64
C PHE A 83 8.13 8.21 15.00
N GLU A 84 8.66 9.11 14.17
CA GLU A 84 9.96 8.95 13.51
C GLU A 84 11.12 8.99 14.51
N SER A 85 11.11 9.92 15.46
CA SER A 85 12.12 10.00 16.51
C SER A 85 12.20 8.71 17.32
N LEU A 86 11.04 8.14 17.67
CA LEU A 86 10.97 6.89 18.43
C LEU A 86 11.48 5.69 17.62
N LYS A 87 11.21 5.65 16.31
CA LYS A 87 11.77 4.63 15.42
C LYS A 87 13.29 4.74 15.31
N GLN A 88 13.83 5.95 15.15
CA GLN A 88 15.27 6.18 15.10
C GLN A 88 15.95 5.74 16.40
N GLN A 89 15.37 6.07 17.56
CA GLN A 89 15.86 5.61 18.86
C GLN A 89 15.90 4.09 18.95
N LEU A 90 14.84 3.41 18.50
CA LEU A 90 14.78 1.95 18.52
C LEU A 90 15.80 1.29 17.58
N GLN A 91 16.05 1.87 16.41
CA GLN A 91 17.08 1.41 15.48
C GLN A 91 18.49 1.52 16.10
N THR A 92 18.81 2.63 16.77
CA THR A 92 20.09 2.77 17.49
C THR A 92 20.22 1.75 18.64
N LEU A 93 19.14 1.52 19.38
CA LEU A 93 19.13 0.54 20.47
C LEU A 93 19.25 -0.91 19.98
N GLN A 94 18.86 -1.22 18.73
CA GLN A 94 19.10 -2.54 18.14
C GLN A 94 20.60 -2.81 17.96
N THR A 95 21.38 -1.82 17.52
CA THR A 95 22.81 -2.00 17.30
C THR A 95 23.59 -2.21 18.60
N GLU A 96 23.10 -1.65 19.71
CA GLU A 96 23.84 -1.63 20.98
C GLU A 96 23.52 -2.80 21.92
N ILE A 97 22.32 -3.40 21.82
CA ILE A 97 21.84 -4.32 22.85
C ILE A 97 21.75 -5.76 22.34
N HIS A 98 22.88 -6.48 22.43
CA HIS A 98 23.00 -7.93 22.26
C HIS A 98 22.51 -8.76 23.48
N SER A 99 22.02 -8.10 24.53
CA SER A 99 21.60 -8.77 25.76
C SER A 99 20.10 -9.07 25.79
N SER A 100 19.80 -10.35 26.01
CA SER A 100 18.47 -10.90 26.27
C SER A 100 17.84 -10.20 27.46
N VAL A 101 16.71 -9.52 27.24
CA VAL A 101 15.84 -9.10 28.34
C VAL A 101 14.87 -10.26 28.57
N PRO A 102 14.95 -10.99 29.68
CA PRO A 102 13.93 -11.96 30.03
C PRO A 102 12.73 -11.17 30.52
N SER A 103 11.64 -11.22 29.76
CA SER A 103 10.31 -10.97 30.31
C SER A 103 9.54 -12.26 30.12
N ASP A 104 8.73 -12.63 31.10
CA ASP A 104 7.76 -13.73 31.04
C ASP A 104 6.59 -13.39 30.08
N PHE A 105 6.91 -12.85 28.91
CA PHE A 105 5.92 -12.55 27.87
C PHE A 105 5.76 -13.80 27.02
N GLU A 106 4.75 -14.59 27.35
CA GLU A 106 4.31 -15.67 26.48
C GLU A 106 3.55 -15.06 25.30
N VAL A 107 4.13 -15.18 24.11
CA VAL A 107 3.50 -14.75 22.87
C VAL A 107 2.31 -15.66 22.59
N PRO A 108 1.06 -15.15 22.53
CA PRO A 108 -0.08 -15.99 22.23
C PRO A 108 -0.05 -16.54 20.80
N ASP A 109 -0.58 -17.74 20.59
CA ASP A 109 -0.63 -18.36 19.26
C ASP A 109 -1.96 -18.09 18.54
N THR A 110 -3.06 -17.94 19.29
CA THR A 110 -4.41 -17.86 18.72
C THR A 110 -5.04 -16.47 18.85
N ALA A 111 -5.90 -16.11 17.90
CA ALA A 111 -6.61 -14.82 17.89
C ALA A 111 -7.42 -14.55 19.18
N ASN A 112 -8.01 -15.59 19.78
CA ASN A 112 -8.79 -15.46 21.01
C ASN A 112 -7.90 -15.20 22.23
N GLN A 113 -6.75 -15.86 22.32
CA GLN A 113 -5.77 -15.58 23.37
C GLN A 113 -5.18 -14.18 23.20
N TRP A 114 -4.85 -13.77 21.98
CA TRP A 114 -4.42 -12.40 21.70
C TRP A 114 -5.48 -11.38 22.11
N ARG A 115 -6.76 -11.64 21.81
CA ARG A 115 -7.85 -10.76 22.22
C ARG A 115 -7.89 -10.62 23.74
N LYS A 116 -7.89 -11.75 24.46
CA LYS A 116 -7.89 -11.74 25.92
C LYS A 116 -6.69 -10.95 26.44
N PHE A 117 -5.49 -11.26 25.95
CA PHE A 117 -4.24 -10.63 26.35
C PHE A 117 -4.20 -9.12 26.12
N VAL A 118 -4.59 -8.66 24.91
CA VAL A 118 -4.57 -7.24 24.54
C VAL A 118 -5.54 -6.40 25.36
N PHE A 119 -6.69 -6.97 25.76
CA PHE A 119 -7.70 -6.25 26.54
C PHE A 119 -7.51 -6.36 28.05
N GLU A 120 -6.82 -7.40 28.54
CA GLU A 120 -6.54 -7.60 29.97
C GLU A 120 -5.21 -6.98 30.42
N HIS A 121 -4.23 -6.85 29.52
CA HIS A 121 -2.89 -6.37 29.86
C HIS A 121 -2.51 -5.12 29.06
N GLU A 122 -1.76 -4.23 29.73
CA GLU A 122 -1.08 -3.15 29.04
C GLU A 122 0.02 -3.71 28.12
N PRO A 123 0.31 -3.02 27.01
CA PRO A 123 1.43 -3.42 26.16
C PRO A 123 2.75 -3.43 26.95
N PRO A 124 3.65 -4.39 26.65
CA PRO A 124 4.98 -4.41 27.24
C PRO A 124 5.78 -3.18 26.78
N SER A 125 6.96 -2.99 27.37
CA SER A 125 7.84 -1.90 26.95
C SER A 125 8.10 -1.98 25.44
N ILE A 126 8.16 -0.82 24.79
CA ILE A 126 8.32 -0.75 23.34
C ILE A 126 9.58 -1.46 22.85
N VAL A 127 10.67 -1.37 23.64
CA VAL A 127 11.93 -2.06 23.36
C VAL A 127 11.75 -3.58 23.40
N TYR A 128 11.01 -4.08 24.40
CA TYR A 128 10.72 -5.52 24.51
C TYR A 128 9.85 -6.00 23.34
N PHE A 129 8.75 -5.29 23.05
CA PHE A 129 7.86 -5.62 21.95
C PHE A 129 8.60 -5.64 20.62
N TYR A 130 9.47 -4.65 20.41
CA TYR A 130 10.20 -4.51 19.16
C TYR A 130 11.20 -5.64 18.91
N LYS A 131 11.81 -6.17 19.99
CA LYS A 131 12.78 -7.26 19.93
C LYS A 131 12.17 -8.65 19.85
N ASN A 132 11.16 -8.93 20.69
CA ASN A 132 10.68 -10.29 20.91
C ASN A 132 9.52 -10.68 19.99
N ILE A 133 8.80 -9.69 19.43
CA ILE A 133 7.69 -9.96 18.53
C ILE A 133 8.16 -9.86 17.08
N GLU A 134 8.07 -10.98 16.38
CA GLU A 134 8.39 -11.07 14.97
C GLU A 134 7.44 -10.21 14.12
N ARG A 135 7.96 -9.61 13.05
CA ARG A 135 7.19 -8.82 12.08
C ARG A 135 5.95 -9.55 11.58
N ALA A 136 6.05 -10.84 11.25
CA ALA A 136 4.92 -11.64 10.78
C ALA A 136 3.78 -11.71 11.81
N THR A 137 4.11 -11.81 13.09
CA THR A 137 3.13 -11.81 14.20
C THR A 137 2.49 -10.44 14.35
N VAL A 138 3.25 -9.35 14.21
CA VAL A 138 2.70 -7.98 14.25
C VAL A 138 1.71 -7.73 13.11
N ILE A 139 2.01 -8.20 11.90
CA ILE A 139 1.10 -8.08 10.76
C ILE A 139 -0.19 -8.87 11.00
N LYS A 140 -0.09 -10.11 11.50
CA LYS A 140 -1.28 -10.88 11.94
C LYS A 140 -2.07 -10.13 13.02
N LEU A 141 -1.39 -9.48 13.95
CA LEU A 141 -2.02 -8.70 15.01
C LEU A 141 -2.74 -7.46 14.47
N LEU A 142 -2.17 -6.77 13.48
CA LEU A 142 -2.88 -5.68 12.78
C LEU A 142 -4.17 -6.16 12.12
N VAL A 143 -4.19 -7.35 11.51
CA VAL A 143 -5.42 -7.95 10.95
C VAL A 143 -6.47 -8.13 12.06
N TYR A 144 -6.06 -8.53 13.26
CA TYR A 144 -6.97 -8.66 14.40
C TYR A 144 -7.46 -7.30 14.90
N PHE A 145 -6.56 -6.30 14.99
CA PHE A 145 -6.92 -4.94 15.37
C PHE A 145 -7.94 -4.33 14.41
N THR A 146 -7.83 -4.57 13.11
CA THR A 146 -8.84 -4.15 12.13
C THR A 146 -10.24 -4.70 12.45
N LYS A 147 -10.33 -5.92 12.99
CA LYS A 147 -11.59 -6.53 13.42
C LYS A 147 -12.09 -5.99 14.77
N TRP A 148 -11.19 -5.63 15.66
CA TRP A 148 -11.53 -5.15 17.01
C TRP A 148 -11.74 -3.64 17.11
N LEU A 149 -11.34 -2.88 16.09
CA LEU A 149 -11.51 -1.43 16.04
C LEU A 149 -13.00 -1.05 15.91
N THR A 150 -13.51 -0.32 16.90
CA THR A 150 -14.89 0.19 17.01
C THR A 150 -14.91 1.66 17.43
N LEU A 151 -16.08 2.33 17.40
CA LEU A 151 -16.26 3.70 17.92
C LEU A 151 -16.12 3.79 19.46
N SER A 152 -16.07 2.65 20.15
CA SER A 152 -15.86 2.55 21.60
C SER A 152 -14.51 1.92 21.96
N SER A 153 -13.54 2.01 21.05
CA SER A 153 -12.20 1.42 21.25
C SER A 153 -11.53 2.00 22.50
N SER A 154 -10.96 1.11 23.31
CA SER A 154 -10.28 1.48 24.54
C SER A 154 -8.91 2.11 24.28
N ALA A 155 -8.42 2.92 25.22
CA ALA A 155 -7.06 3.46 25.18
C ALA A 155 -5.98 2.35 25.21
N VAL A 156 -6.30 1.18 25.77
CA VAL A 156 -5.42 0.00 25.76
C VAL A 156 -5.19 -0.47 24.33
N LEU A 157 -6.26 -0.66 23.54
CA LEU A 157 -6.15 -1.03 22.13
C LEU A 157 -5.38 0.02 21.32
N SER A 158 -5.58 1.32 21.62
CA SER A 158 -4.83 2.40 20.99
C SER A 158 -3.32 2.26 21.17
N ARG A 159 -2.87 1.96 22.39
CA ARG A 159 -1.44 1.79 22.70
C ARG A 159 -0.86 0.54 22.01
N TRP A 160 -1.62 -0.54 21.94
CA TRP A 160 -1.27 -1.74 21.21
C TRP A 160 -1.11 -1.51 19.70
N ILE A 161 -2.03 -0.76 19.08
CA ILE A 161 -1.93 -0.37 17.67
C ILE A 161 -0.69 0.52 17.45
N TRP A 162 -0.45 1.48 18.34
CA TRP A 162 0.71 2.37 18.26
C TRP A 162 2.02 1.59 18.22
N ILE A 163 2.27 0.70 19.19
CA ILE A 163 3.52 -0.08 19.21
C ILE A 163 3.63 -1.06 18.03
N ALA A 164 2.51 -1.60 17.56
CA ALA A 164 2.48 -2.46 16.38
C ALA A 164 2.90 -1.69 15.13
N LEU A 165 2.36 -0.48 14.94
CA LEU A 165 2.76 0.41 13.84
C LEU A 165 4.22 0.86 13.99
N ILE A 166 4.74 1.07 15.19
CA ILE A 166 6.17 1.40 15.35
C ILE A 166 7.07 0.22 14.97
N ARG A 167 6.63 -1.02 15.22
CA ARG A 167 7.40 -2.22 14.89
C ARG A 167 7.50 -2.48 13.37
N ILE A 168 6.57 -1.97 12.58
CA ILE A 168 6.57 -2.15 11.14
C ILE A 168 7.31 -0.99 10.49
N ASP A 169 8.33 -1.30 9.70
CA ASP A 169 9.08 -0.29 8.96
C ASP A 169 8.35 0.12 7.67
N ASN A 170 8.76 1.23 7.06
CA ASN A 170 8.14 1.76 5.85
C ASN A 170 8.38 0.90 4.60
N LEU A 171 9.35 -0.01 4.61
CA LEU A 171 9.58 -0.98 3.53
C LEU A 171 8.60 -2.15 3.66
N LEU A 172 7.39 -1.96 3.15
CA LEU A 172 6.29 -2.92 3.18
C LEU A 172 6.27 -3.79 1.92
N ASP A 173 5.96 -5.08 2.07
CA ASP A 173 5.58 -5.91 0.93
C ASP A 173 4.13 -5.59 0.48
N PRO A 174 3.68 -6.08 -0.69
CA PRO A 174 2.31 -5.84 -1.15
C PRO A 174 1.22 -6.35 -0.20
N ASN A 175 1.47 -7.44 0.53
CA ASN A 175 0.50 -8.04 1.44
C ASN A 175 0.34 -7.20 2.71
N GLU A 176 1.44 -6.76 3.30
CA GLU A 176 1.49 -5.86 4.46
C GLU A 176 0.91 -4.49 4.13
N CYS A 177 1.20 -3.98 2.93
CA CYS A 177 0.51 -2.81 2.38
C CYS A 177 -1.01 -3.03 2.43
N SER A 178 -1.51 -4.15 1.92
CA SER A 178 -2.96 -4.44 1.96
C SER A 178 -3.52 -4.46 3.39
N VAL A 179 -2.80 -5.06 4.35
CA VAL A 179 -3.22 -5.11 5.76
C VAL A 179 -3.32 -3.71 6.37
N ILE A 180 -2.30 -2.89 6.18
CA ILE A 180 -2.27 -1.51 6.70
C ILE A 180 -3.34 -0.65 6.03
N ARG A 181 -3.54 -0.84 4.72
CA ARG A 181 -4.62 -0.19 3.96
C ARG A 181 -5.99 -0.58 4.51
N ASP A 182 -6.23 -1.85 4.81
CA ASP A 182 -7.51 -2.31 5.34
C ASP A 182 -7.79 -1.78 6.75
N LEU A 183 -6.75 -1.65 7.59
CA LEU A 183 -6.84 -0.96 8.87
C LEU A 183 -7.24 0.52 8.69
N ALA A 184 -6.61 1.24 7.76
CA ALA A 184 -6.94 2.63 7.47
C ALA A 184 -8.34 2.79 6.87
N LYS A 185 -8.78 1.91 5.96
CA LYS A 185 -10.16 1.90 5.44
C LYS A 185 -11.16 1.69 6.57
N LYS A 186 -10.87 0.80 7.52
CA LYS A 186 -11.71 0.60 8.70
C LYS A 186 -11.76 1.86 9.56
N ALA A 187 -10.62 2.48 9.85
CA ALA A 187 -10.54 3.72 10.60
C ALA A 187 -11.31 4.86 9.92
N SER A 188 -11.15 5.03 8.61
CA SER A 188 -11.88 6.01 7.80
C SER A 188 -13.40 5.77 7.87
N LYS A 189 -13.86 4.53 7.68
CA LYS A 189 -15.28 4.16 7.84
C LYS A 189 -15.84 4.45 9.24
N LEU A 190 -15.00 4.43 10.27
CA LEU A 190 -15.41 4.79 11.63
C LEU A 190 -15.40 6.30 11.84
N SER A 191 -14.45 7.02 11.22
CA SER A 191 -14.38 8.48 11.23
C SER A 191 -15.57 9.15 10.55
N SER A 192 -16.10 8.54 9.47
CA SER A 192 -17.29 9.05 8.78
C SER A 192 -18.59 8.78 9.54
N LYS A 193 -18.58 7.96 10.59
CA LYS A 193 -19.74 7.65 11.44
C LYS A 193 -19.75 8.58 12.64
N ASP A 194 -20.94 8.96 13.10
CA ASP A 194 -21.24 9.91 14.19
C ASP A 194 -20.07 10.12 15.18
N VAL A 195 -19.31 11.17 14.91
CA VAL A 195 -18.15 11.59 15.71
C VAL A 195 -18.57 11.87 17.15
N ASP A 196 -19.82 12.28 17.38
CA ASP A 196 -20.32 12.65 18.71
C ASP A 196 -20.46 11.46 19.66
N ASN A 197 -20.65 10.25 19.13
CA ASN A 197 -20.78 9.02 19.93
C ASN A 197 -19.43 8.30 20.16
N ALA A 198 -18.36 8.75 19.52
CA ALA A 198 -17.04 8.13 19.67
C ALA A 198 -16.34 8.58 20.95
N THR A 199 -15.70 7.65 21.64
CA THR A 199 -14.87 7.98 22.81
C THR A 199 -13.66 8.85 22.40
N PRO A 200 -13.14 9.72 23.28
CA PRO A 200 -11.94 10.51 22.97
C PRO A 200 -10.75 9.63 22.57
N ALA A 201 -10.58 8.48 23.23
CA ALA A 201 -9.55 7.50 22.91
C ALA A 201 -9.71 6.95 21.49
N SER A 202 -10.91 6.52 21.10
CA SER A 202 -11.15 6.02 19.74
C SER A 202 -10.95 7.09 18.66
N LYS A 203 -11.34 8.36 18.92
CA LYS A 203 -11.10 9.46 17.98
C LYS A 203 -9.60 9.64 17.74
N TYR A 204 -8.82 9.69 18.82
CA TYR A 204 -7.37 9.75 18.75
C TYR A 204 -6.79 8.55 17.98
N THR A 205 -7.20 7.32 18.30
CA THR A 205 -6.72 6.11 17.62
C THR A 205 -7.01 6.14 16.12
N ILE A 206 -8.23 6.54 15.74
CA ILE A 206 -8.64 6.64 14.34
C ILE A 206 -7.76 7.66 13.61
N ASN A 207 -7.66 8.89 14.13
CA ASN A 207 -6.87 9.94 13.50
C ASN A 207 -5.38 9.57 13.42
N MET A 208 -4.83 8.96 14.48
CA MET A 208 -3.46 8.45 14.52
C MET A 208 -3.21 7.43 13.40
N ILE A 209 -4.12 6.46 13.21
CA ILE A 209 -4.00 5.48 12.11
C ILE A 209 -4.03 6.19 10.77
N LEU A 210 -4.97 7.11 10.56
CA LEU A 210 -5.12 7.81 9.28
C LEU A 210 -3.88 8.63 8.92
N VAL A 211 -3.35 9.41 9.87
CA VAL A 211 -2.15 10.24 9.68
C VAL A 211 -0.93 9.37 9.36
N LEU A 212 -0.69 8.30 10.14
CA LEU A 212 0.46 7.43 9.93
C LEU A 212 0.38 6.68 8.60
N VAL A 213 -0.77 6.11 8.26
CA VAL A 213 -0.93 5.35 7.02
C VAL A 213 -0.81 6.24 5.79
N ARG A 214 -1.35 7.46 5.82
CA ARG A 214 -1.23 8.42 4.73
C ARG A 214 0.20 8.90 4.53
N ASN A 215 0.82 9.39 5.60
CA ASN A 215 2.04 10.20 5.51
C ASN A 215 3.30 9.37 5.69
N TYR A 216 3.33 8.48 6.69
CA TYR A 216 4.51 7.65 6.96
C TYR A 216 4.59 6.44 6.03
N TYR A 217 3.48 5.73 5.82
CA TYR A 217 3.43 4.54 4.93
C TYR A 217 3.09 4.87 3.46
N GLY A 218 2.97 6.15 3.12
CA GLY A 218 2.82 6.63 1.74
C GLY A 218 1.49 6.30 1.06
N GLN A 219 0.47 5.84 1.78
CA GLN A 219 -0.83 5.44 1.20
C GLN A 219 -1.75 6.66 1.00
N ARG A 220 -1.33 7.58 0.13
CA ARG A 220 -2.00 8.89 -0.10
C ARG A 220 -3.32 8.78 -0.84
N ASP A 221 -3.55 7.69 -1.58
CA ASP A 221 -4.75 7.45 -2.40
C ASP A 221 -5.99 7.09 -1.58
N LEU A 222 -5.82 6.64 -0.33
CA LEU A 222 -6.90 6.08 0.48
C LEU A 222 -7.79 7.12 1.16
N LEU A 223 -7.30 8.35 1.35
CA LEU A 223 -7.90 9.29 2.28
C LEU A 223 -8.14 10.61 1.56
N ASP A 224 -9.42 10.96 1.39
CA ASP A 224 -9.82 12.28 0.91
C ASP A 224 -9.20 13.36 1.80
N ALA A 225 -8.89 14.52 1.20
CA ALA A 225 -8.27 15.65 1.90
C ALA A 225 -9.04 16.14 3.14
N LYS A 226 -10.32 15.75 3.30
CA LYS A 226 -11.21 16.12 4.42
C LYS A 226 -10.85 15.53 5.78
N TYR A 227 -9.91 14.58 5.86
CA TYR A 227 -9.54 13.89 7.10
C TYR A 227 -8.28 14.46 7.77
N LEU A 228 -7.87 15.68 7.38
CA LEU A 228 -6.85 16.50 8.03
C LEU A 228 -7.45 17.87 8.34
#